data_AF-A0A1H6X786-F1
#
_entry.id   AF-A0A1H6X786-F1
#
_cell.length_a   1.000
_cell.length_b   1.000
_cell.length_c   1.000
_cell.angle_alpha   90.00
_cell.angle_beta   90.00
_cell.angle_gamma   90.00
#
_symmetry.space_group_name_H-M   'P 1'
#
loop_
_entity.id
_entity.type
_entity.pdbx_description
1 polymer ?
#
loop_
_entity_poly.entity_id
_entity_poly.type
_entity_poly.pdbx_seq_one_letter_code
_entity_poly.pdbx_strand_id
1 'polypeptide(L)'
;MPRIAAAEREEFERHQRLSGYAGFTIREYDGQGEPRLASTRAEYFPLMFIASQNGIDRLSGIDVASNPANLSALRQARLSGHNVWSPHQPLGERSDRHPHAWNLFVPIYDHDLDTATATLDARRQALRGYAVGVFHLDEMFAALNQRAALQGIAYRIASPAPDQAAVLFDNRPTSAALGQPAWSTSIDGLDGEQLSIETWPLPETTAGRSPSALIYLLAGVVVTFLVVALILIAAAQTVRAKRNELERRQELQESEARLQRVIDASQFGYWDRDLITNEVIFSPRWLQMLGYGPDELPNRHDTWNRLIHPEDQPRVLACMEEHLSGRSPVYRAEHRLRARNGEWRWILTSGHVSGYDAQGKPTQISGIHADIHEQKQAEADLLASQQELQRLNARLEQTLLEAEQANQAKSSFLATMSHEIRTPMNGVIGMLEVLAQTPLKPQQQDMVGLIRESALSLLGIIEDILDFSKIEAGKLELEEVEMCCAELLEHVCSMLDHLADRADI
;
A
#
# COMPACT_ATOMS: atom_id res chain seq x y z
N MET A 1 -69.21 66.14 16.67
CA MET A 1 -70.01 66.37 15.45
C MET A 1 -71.48 66.49 15.83
N PRO A 2 -72.11 67.67 15.76
CA PRO A 2 -73.54 67.81 16.05
C PRO A 2 -74.40 67.21 14.93
N ARG A 3 -75.61 66.79 15.27
CA ARG A 3 -76.66 66.43 14.30
C ARG A 3 -77.40 67.71 13.90
N ILE A 4 -77.40 68.04 12.61
CA ILE A 4 -78.09 69.22 12.07
C ILE A 4 -79.17 68.76 11.08
N ALA A 5 -80.44 69.09 11.32
CA ALA A 5 -81.50 68.77 10.37
C ALA A 5 -81.41 69.67 9.13
N ALA A 6 -81.94 69.20 7.99
CA ALA A 6 -81.93 69.97 6.74
C ALA A 6 -82.54 71.37 6.88
N ALA A 7 -83.62 71.50 7.67
CA ALA A 7 -84.29 72.77 7.93
C ALA A 7 -83.46 73.74 8.79
N GLU A 8 -82.51 73.23 9.58
CA GLU A 8 -81.70 74.01 10.53
C GLU A 8 -80.36 74.43 9.92
N ARG A 9 -80.02 73.95 8.71
CA ARG A 9 -78.72 74.15 8.06
C ARG A 9 -78.35 75.64 7.91
N GLU A 10 -79.25 76.45 7.36
CA GLU A 10 -78.95 77.87 7.10
C GLU A 10 -78.74 78.68 8.38
N GLU A 11 -79.54 78.40 9.41
CA GLU A 11 -79.42 79.04 10.71
C GLU A 11 -78.12 78.63 11.40
N PHE A 12 -77.78 77.34 11.36
CA PHE A 12 -76.53 76.81 11.90
C PHE A 12 -75.30 77.41 11.21
N GLU A 13 -75.26 77.42 9.86
CA GLU A 13 -74.15 78.03 9.11
C GLU A 13 -74.00 79.53 9.43
N ARG A 14 -75.12 80.26 9.58
CA ARG A 14 -75.11 81.68 9.97
C ARG A 14 -74.57 81.87 11.39
N HIS A 15 -74.99 81.03 12.34
CA HIS A 15 -74.53 81.08 13.72
C HIS A 15 -73.02 80.81 13.82
N GLN A 16 -72.50 79.83 13.05
CA GLN A 16 -71.05 79.56 13.00
C GLN A 16 -70.27 80.72 12.37
N ARG A 17 -70.80 81.38 11.33
CA ARG A 17 -70.18 82.58 10.75
C ARG A 17 -70.08 83.72 11.75
N LEU A 18 -71.12 83.94 12.55
CA LEU A 18 -71.14 84.95 13.62
C LEU A 18 -70.22 84.59 14.79
N SER A 19 -69.98 83.30 15.03
CA SER A 19 -69.12 82.77 16.10
C SER A 19 -67.62 82.78 15.76
N GLY A 20 -67.21 83.46 14.67
CA GLY A 20 -65.81 83.68 14.31
C GLY A 20 -65.32 82.97 13.05
N TYR A 21 -66.18 82.26 12.31
CA TYR A 21 -65.80 81.51 11.09
C TYR A 21 -66.32 82.17 9.82
N ALA A 22 -65.66 83.25 9.38
CA ALA A 22 -65.97 83.92 8.14
C ALA A 22 -65.86 82.94 6.95
N GLY A 23 -67.00 82.51 6.41
CA GLY A 23 -67.07 81.56 5.28
C GLY A 23 -67.42 80.11 5.62
N PHE A 24 -67.87 79.80 6.85
CA PHE A 24 -68.34 78.46 7.20
C PHE A 24 -69.52 78.03 6.32
N THR A 25 -69.40 76.86 5.70
CA THR A 25 -70.45 76.17 4.94
C THR A 25 -70.31 74.67 5.16
N ILE A 26 -71.43 73.94 5.19
CA ILE A 26 -71.36 72.49 5.25
C ILE A 26 -70.92 71.96 3.87
N ARG A 27 -69.79 71.24 3.87
CA ARG A 27 -69.11 70.78 2.65
C ARG A 27 -69.00 69.26 2.62
N GLU A 28 -68.92 68.70 1.43
CA GLU A 28 -68.59 67.29 1.19
C GLU A 28 -67.44 67.22 0.18
N TYR A 29 -66.69 66.12 0.19
CA TYR A 29 -65.67 65.89 -0.84
C TYR A 29 -66.28 65.29 -2.10
N ASP A 30 -65.80 65.73 -3.27
CA ASP A 30 -66.11 65.08 -4.52
C ASP A 30 -65.26 63.80 -4.73
N GLY A 31 -65.53 63.06 -5.81
CA GLY A 31 -64.79 61.83 -6.14
C GLY A 31 -63.29 62.05 -6.45
N GLN A 32 -62.84 63.30 -6.54
CA GLN A 32 -61.44 63.70 -6.75
C GLN A 32 -60.77 64.21 -5.46
N GLY A 33 -61.50 64.33 -4.36
CA GLY A 33 -60.98 64.75 -3.05
C GLY A 33 -60.98 66.26 -2.83
N GLU A 34 -61.72 67.03 -3.64
CA GLU A 34 -61.87 68.48 -3.47
C GLU A 34 -63.18 68.82 -2.72
N PRO A 35 -63.17 69.82 -1.81
CA PRO A 35 -64.34 70.17 -1.02
C PRO A 35 -65.36 70.95 -1.86
N ARG A 36 -66.56 70.38 -2.04
CA ARG A 36 -67.73 71.03 -2.65
C ARG A 36 -68.83 71.27 -1.61
N LEU A 37 -69.85 72.05 -1.96
CA LEU A 37 -71.02 72.22 -1.10
C LEU A 37 -71.75 70.89 -0.90
N ALA A 38 -72.14 70.59 0.35
CA ALA A 38 -72.83 69.35 0.68
C ALA A 38 -74.17 69.23 -0.07
N SER A 39 -74.39 68.07 -0.69
CA SER A 39 -75.62 67.69 -1.38
C SER A 39 -76.82 67.68 -0.42
N THR A 40 -78.03 67.87 -0.94
CA THR A 40 -79.24 67.94 -0.10
C THR A 40 -79.51 66.60 0.58
N ARG A 41 -79.34 66.55 1.91
CA ARG A 41 -79.64 65.39 2.78
C ARG A 41 -80.60 65.79 3.91
N ALA A 42 -81.26 64.79 4.50
CA ALA A 42 -82.18 64.99 5.63
C ALA A 42 -81.46 65.47 6.91
N GLU A 43 -80.23 64.99 7.13
CA GLU A 43 -79.40 65.30 8.30
C GLU A 43 -77.94 65.48 7.84
N TYR A 44 -77.23 66.41 8.49
CA TYR A 44 -75.81 66.67 8.28
C TYR A 44 -75.05 66.49 9.60
N PHE A 45 -73.82 66.00 9.51
CA PHE A 45 -72.92 65.78 10.63
C PHE A 45 -71.59 66.49 10.40
N PRO A 46 -71.58 67.84 10.47
CA PRO A 46 -70.37 68.61 10.25
C PRO A 46 -69.33 68.35 11.34
N LEU A 47 -68.09 68.15 10.92
CA LEU A 47 -66.93 68.06 11.79
C LEU A 47 -66.57 69.47 12.26
N MET A 48 -66.83 69.73 13.55
CA MET A 48 -66.62 71.05 14.16
C MET A 48 -65.20 71.22 14.73
N PHE A 49 -64.70 70.16 15.37
CA PHE A 49 -63.46 70.17 16.12
C PHE A 49 -62.77 68.81 15.94
N ILE A 50 -61.45 68.82 15.73
CA ILE A 50 -60.57 67.67 15.97
C ILE A 50 -59.70 68.02 17.15
N ALA A 51 -59.67 67.13 18.15
CA ALA A 51 -58.68 67.19 19.21
C ALA A 51 -57.52 66.25 18.84
N SER A 52 -56.30 66.77 18.83
CA SER A 52 -55.07 66.00 18.66
C SER A 52 -54.17 66.17 19.90
N GLN A 53 -53.06 65.43 19.97
CA GLN A 53 -52.07 65.61 21.05
C GLN A 53 -51.45 67.01 21.07
N ASN A 54 -51.49 67.74 19.95
CA ASN A 54 -50.87 69.05 19.78
C ASN A 54 -51.84 70.23 19.99
N GLY A 55 -53.12 69.96 20.25
CA GLY A 55 -54.14 71.00 20.45
C GLY A 55 -55.50 70.62 19.87
N ILE A 56 -56.46 71.56 19.97
CA ILE A 56 -57.79 71.42 19.38
C ILE A 56 -57.84 72.27 18.11
N ASP A 57 -57.85 71.62 16.96
CA ASP A 57 -58.04 72.26 15.66
C ASP A 57 -59.53 72.34 15.35
N ARG A 58 -60.01 73.55 15.08
CA ARG A 58 -61.41 73.78 14.70
C ARG A 58 -61.53 73.73 13.18
N LEU A 59 -62.40 72.86 12.66
CA LEU A 59 -62.51 72.58 11.21
C LEU A 59 -63.72 73.24 10.56
N SER A 60 -63.63 73.38 9.23
CA SER A 60 -64.49 74.23 8.40
C SER A 60 -65.89 73.66 8.06
N GLY A 61 -66.32 72.56 8.70
CA GLY A 61 -67.68 72.02 8.51
C GLY A 61 -67.83 70.90 7.48
N ILE A 62 -66.82 70.04 7.34
CA ILE A 62 -66.89 68.84 6.49
C ILE A 62 -67.95 67.87 7.03
N ASP A 63 -68.92 67.48 6.21
CA ASP A 63 -69.95 66.51 6.56
C ASP A 63 -69.43 65.08 6.47
N VAL A 64 -69.24 64.43 7.61
CA VAL A 64 -68.72 63.06 7.69
C VAL A 64 -69.69 62.04 7.08
N ALA A 65 -70.99 62.37 7.06
CA ALA A 65 -72.02 61.56 6.42
C ALA A 65 -71.98 61.60 4.88
N SER A 66 -71.09 62.37 4.27
CA SER A 66 -70.87 62.30 2.82
C SER A 66 -70.24 61.00 2.37
N ASN A 67 -69.53 60.33 3.27
CA ASN A 67 -68.96 59.03 3.01
C ASN A 67 -70.00 57.93 3.30
N PRO A 68 -70.33 57.05 2.33
CA PRO A 68 -71.29 55.98 2.54
C PRO A 68 -70.93 55.03 3.70
N ALA A 69 -69.65 54.74 3.92
CA ALA A 69 -69.20 53.87 5.01
C ALA A 69 -69.41 54.53 6.38
N ASN A 70 -69.02 55.79 6.51
CA ASN A 70 -69.27 56.56 7.74
C ASN A 70 -70.77 56.77 7.98
N LEU A 71 -71.57 57.03 6.94
CA LEU A 71 -73.02 57.17 7.05
C LEU A 71 -73.69 55.89 7.56
N SER A 72 -73.29 54.73 7.05
CA SER A 72 -73.75 53.45 7.56
C SER A 72 -73.34 53.24 9.02
N ALA A 73 -72.09 53.55 9.39
CA ALA A 73 -71.61 53.43 10.76
C ALA A 73 -72.36 54.36 11.73
N LEU A 74 -72.58 55.62 11.35
CA LEU A 74 -73.38 56.59 12.11
C LEU A 74 -74.81 56.07 12.32
N ARG A 75 -75.46 55.55 11.26
CA ARG A 75 -76.80 54.96 11.36
C ARG A 75 -76.82 53.75 12.31
N GLN A 76 -75.81 52.88 12.22
CA GLN A 76 -75.70 51.72 13.08
C GLN A 76 -75.47 52.12 14.54
N ALA A 77 -74.59 53.09 14.81
CA ALA A 77 -74.34 53.62 16.15
C ALA A 77 -75.61 54.23 16.76
N ARG A 78 -76.40 54.97 15.95
CA ARG A 78 -77.69 55.52 16.37
C ARG A 78 -78.71 54.46 16.73
N LEU A 79 -78.84 53.41 15.92
CA LEU A 79 -79.87 52.40 16.10
C LEU A 79 -79.51 51.46 17.24
N SER A 80 -78.25 51.03 17.30
CA SER A 80 -77.76 50.11 18.33
C SER A 80 -77.65 50.76 19.70
N GLY A 81 -77.32 52.05 19.76
CA GLY A 81 -76.98 52.71 21.03
C GLY A 81 -75.55 52.45 21.49
N HIS A 82 -74.78 51.66 20.72
CA HIS A 82 -73.40 51.28 21.01
C HIS A 82 -72.42 52.04 20.13
N ASN A 83 -71.15 52.00 20.52
CA ASN A 83 -70.05 52.47 19.70
C ASN A 83 -69.92 51.60 18.44
N VAL A 84 -69.53 52.19 17.31
CA VAL A 84 -69.35 51.45 16.06
C VAL A 84 -68.01 51.79 15.43
N TRP A 85 -67.25 50.74 15.11
CA TRP A 85 -66.01 50.83 14.35
C TRP A 85 -66.28 50.90 12.85
N SER A 86 -65.58 51.79 12.16
CA SER A 86 -65.57 51.86 10.69
C SER A 86 -64.15 52.09 10.20
N PRO A 87 -63.75 51.52 9.05
CA PRO A 87 -62.46 51.84 8.44
C PRO A 87 -62.33 53.36 8.27
N HIS A 88 -61.20 53.93 8.72
CA HIS A 88 -60.97 55.35 8.55
C HIS A 88 -60.83 55.66 7.06
N GLN A 89 -61.85 56.30 6.50
CA GLN A 89 -61.73 56.93 5.20
C GLN A 89 -61.47 58.41 5.41
N PRO A 90 -60.31 58.90 4.98
CA PRO A 90 -59.95 60.29 5.17
C PRO A 90 -60.91 61.20 4.41
N LEU A 91 -61.30 62.26 5.09
CA LEU A 91 -62.16 63.29 4.52
C LEU A 91 -61.26 64.49 4.23
N GLY A 92 -60.48 64.40 3.14
CA GLY A 92 -59.64 65.49 2.64
C GLY A 92 -58.18 65.13 2.36
N GLU A 93 -57.26 65.97 2.87
CA GLU A 93 -55.84 66.02 2.52
C GLU A 93 -55.15 64.65 2.64
N ARG A 94 -54.32 64.30 1.64
CA ARG A 94 -53.62 63.02 1.46
C ARG A 94 -52.79 62.51 2.66
N SER A 95 -52.57 63.31 3.71
CA SER A 95 -51.63 63.06 4.81
C SER A 95 -52.15 62.15 5.93
N ASP A 96 -53.44 61.81 5.94
CA ASP A 96 -54.13 61.00 6.96
C ASP A 96 -54.43 59.56 6.50
N ARG A 97 -53.97 59.20 5.29
CA ARG A 97 -54.04 57.82 4.76
C ARG A 97 -53.06 56.90 5.46
N HIS A 98 -53.40 56.49 6.68
CA HIS A 98 -52.72 55.40 7.34
C HIS A 98 -53.41 54.07 7.02
N PRO A 99 -52.66 53.04 6.57
CA PRO A 99 -53.19 51.68 6.55
C PRO A 99 -53.63 51.31 7.99
N HIS A 100 -54.74 50.59 8.11
CA HIS A 100 -55.32 50.16 9.40
C HIS A 100 -55.71 51.29 10.39
N ALA A 101 -56.00 52.50 9.89
CA ALA A 101 -56.70 53.51 10.70
C ALA A 101 -58.20 53.21 10.79
N TRP A 102 -58.79 53.41 11.96
CA TRP A 102 -60.21 53.17 12.24
C TRP A 102 -60.88 54.35 12.93
N ASN A 103 -62.12 54.61 12.54
CA ASN A 103 -63.03 55.55 13.19
C ASN A 103 -63.88 54.81 14.22
N LEU A 104 -63.91 55.30 15.46
CA LEU A 104 -64.85 54.89 16.49
C LEU A 104 -65.95 55.96 16.62
N PHE A 105 -67.16 55.65 16.19
CA PHE A 105 -68.32 56.52 16.30
C PHE A 105 -69.02 56.29 17.63
N VAL A 106 -69.04 57.31 18.49
CA VAL A 106 -69.69 57.30 19.80
C VAL A 106 -70.94 58.17 19.72
N PRO A 107 -72.17 57.60 19.76
CA PRO A 107 -73.40 58.39 19.73
C PRO A 107 -73.60 59.13 21.05
N ILE A 108 -73.90 60.44 20.97
CA ILE A 108 -74.16 61.29 22.13
C ILE A 108 -75.65 61.63 22.16
N TYR A 109 -76.35 61.16 23.18
CA TYR A 109 -77.77 61.40 23.41
C TYR A 109 -78.00 62.51 24.46
N ASP A 110 -79.25 62.98 24.57
CA ASP A 110 -79.70 63.78 25.71
C ASP A 110 -79.43 63.08 27.05
N HIS A 111 -79.12 63.84 28.11
CA HIS A 111 -78.65 63.31 29.40
C HIS A 111 -79.66 62.36 30.09
N ASP A 112 -80.95 62.46 29.75
CA ASP A 112 -82.04 61.73 30.40
C ASP A 112 -82.38 60.38 29.71
N LEU A 113 -81.66 59.99 28.65
CA LEU A 113 -81.93 58.76 27.90
C LEU A 113 -81.06 57.59 28.38
N ASP A 114 -81.69 56.54 28.91
CA ASP A 114 -81.04 55.23 29.08
C ASP A 114 -80.93 54.53 27.71
N THR A 115 -79.71 54.50 27.17
CA THR A 115 -79.41 53.94 25.85
C THR A 115 -79.68 52.45 25.79
N ALA A 116 -79.60 51.70 26.89
CA ALA A 116 -79.79 50.25 26.90
C ALA A 116 -81.26 49.86 26.71
N THR A 117 -82.19 50.62 27.29
CA THR A 117 -83.63 50.30 27.29
C THR A 117 -84.49 51.15 26.34
N ALA A 118 -83.94 52.21 25.75
CA ALA A 118 -84.67 53.09 24.86
C ALA A 118 -85.14 52.40 23.56
N THR A 119 -86.35 52.74 23.09
CA THR A 119 -86.85 52.31 21.77
C THR A 119 -86.07 52.99 20.64
N LEU A 120 -86.09 52.37 19.45
CA LEU A 120 -85.37 52.89 18.27
C LEU A 120 -85.76 54.34 17.93
N ASP A 121 -87.05 54.69 18.05
CA ASP A 121 -87.51 56.04 17.76
C ASP A 121 -87.14 57.05 18.87
N ALA A 122 -87.09 56.63 20.13
CA ALA A 122 -86.59 57.46 21.23
C ALA A 122 -85.10 57.79 21.03
N ARG A 123 -84.27 56.80 20.66
CA ARG A 123 -82.86 57.02 20.33
C ARG A 123 -82.68 57.96 19.13
N ARG A 124 -83.54 57.86 18.10
CA ARG A 124 -83.49 58.76 16.94
C ARG A 124 -83.76 60.22 17.30
N GLN A 125 -84.72 60.49 18.18
CA GLN A 125 -85.11 61.85 18.57
C GLN A 125 -84.10 62.48 19.54
N ALA A 126 -83.58 61.70 20.49
CA ALA A 126 -82.68 62.17 21.54
C ALA A 126 -81.20 62.30 21.09
N LEU A 127 -80.86 61.97 19.84
CA LEU A 127 -79.49 62.07 19.34
C LEU A 127 -79.08 63.53 19.13
N ARG A 128 -78.09 63.99 19.91
CA ARG A 128 -77.47 65.32 19.77
C ARG A 128 -76.37 65.34 18.72
N GLY A 129 -75.66 64.23 18.54
CA GLY A 129 -74.53 64.13 17.63
C GLY A 129 -73.64 62.94 17.94
N TYR A 130 -72.39 62.99 17.47
CA TYR A 130 -71.39 61.95 17.68
C TYR A 130 -70.06 62.54 18.12
N ALA A 131 -69.36 61.80 18.99
CA ALA A 131 -67.91 61.88 19.12
C ALA A 131 -67.29 60.89 18.14
N VAL A 132 -66.16 61.25 17.52
CA VAL A 132 -65.41 60.35 16.65
C VAL A 132 -63.98 60.31 17.10
N GLY A 133 -63.49 59.13 17.46
CA GLY A 133 -62.07 58.88 17.71
C GLY A 133 -61.43 58.25 16.48
N VAL A 134 -60.27 58.74 16.07
CA VAL A 134 -59.44 58.11 15.02
C VAL A 134 -58.32 57.34 15.71
N PHE A 135 -58.24 56.04 15.46
CA PHE A 135 -57.24 55.15 16.06
C PHE A 135 -56.34 54.54 14.98
N HIS A 136 -55.03 54.65 15.18
CA HIS A 136 -54.01 54.00 14.36
C HIS A 136 -53.62 52.67 14.99
N LEU A 137 -54.28 51.58 14.58
CA LEU A 137 -54.08 50.28 15.21
C LEU A 137 -52.67 49.72 14.99
N ASP A 138 -52.01 50.06 13.87
CA ASP A 138 -50.61 49.70 13.59
C ASP A 138 -49.64 50.20 14.67
N GLU A 139 -49.82 51.46 15.09
CA GLU A 139 -48.99 52.09 16.11
C GLU A 139 -49.33 51.57 17.50
N MET A 140 -50.63 51.44 17.81
CA MET A 140 -51.09 50.90 19.10
C MET A 140 -50.55 49.49 19.34
N PHE A 141 -50.50 48.67 18.29
CA PHE A 141 -50.03 47.30 18.38
C PHE A 141 -48.58 47.10 17.92
N ALA A 142 -47.80 48.17 17.71
CA ALA A 142 -46.41 48.07 17.22
C ALA A 142 -45.54 47.16 18.10
N ALA A 143 -45.64 47.29 19.42
CA ALA A 143 -44.90 46.45 20.38
C ALA A 143 -45.35 44.98 20.34
N LEU A 144 -46.64 44.74 20.12
CA LEU A 144 -47.20 43.40 19.98
C LEU A 144 -46.77 42.76 18.65
N ASN A 145 -46.80 43.52 17.54
CA ASN A 145 -46.31 43.11 16.24
C ASN A 145 -44.83 42.70 16.30
N GLN A 146 -43.99 43.49 16.97
CA GLN A 146 -42.56 43.17 17.12
C GLN A 146 -42.35 41.87 17.92
N ARG A 147 -43.08 41.70 19.03
CA ARG A 147 -43.00 40.47 19.84
C ARG A 147 -43.55 39.26 19.10
N ALA A 148 -44.67 39.41 18.40
CA ALA A 148 -45.28 38.36 17.61
C ALA A 148 -44.35 37.92 16.46
N ALA A 149 -43.68 38.86 15.79
CA ALA A 149 -42.66 38.55 14.78
C ALA A 149 -41.46 37.78 15.37
N LEU A 150 -40.93 38.18 16.54
CA LEU A 150 -39.84 37.46 17.21
C LEU A 150 -40.23 36.04 17.64
N GLN A 151 -41.50 35.83 17.98
CA GLN A 151 -42.04 34.51 18.35
C GLN A 151 -42.57 33.73 17.15
N GLY A 152 -42.56 34.32 15.94
CA GLY A 152 -43.11 33.72 14.74
C GLY A 152 -44.60 33.41 14.85
N ILE A 153 -45.38 34.36 15.39
CA ILE A 153 -46.83 34.26 15.52
C ILE A 153 -47.44 35.38 14.67
N ALA A 154 -48.41 35.03 13.83
CA ALA A 154 -49.31 35.98 13.21
C ALA A 154 -50.64 36.00 13.99
N TYR A 155 -51.32 37.14 14.04
CA TYR A 155 -52.59 37.30 14.73
C TYR A 155 -53.55 38.22 13.98
N ARG A 156 -54.84 38.00 14.23
CA ARG A 156 -55.95 38.77 13.68
C ARG A 156 -56.87 39.20 14.81
N ILE A 157 -57.28 40.46 14.79
CA ILE A 157 -58.26 41.05 15.71
C ILE A 157 -59.48 41.47 14.89
N ALA A 158 -60.66 40.99 15.27
CA ALA A 158 -61.92 41.35 14.61
C ALA A 158 -63.00 41.73 15.62
N SER A 159 -63.91 42.62 15.23
CA SER A 159 -65.12 42.95 15.98
C SER A 159 -66.34 42.22 15.37
N PRO A 160 -67.20 41.58 16.19
CA PRO A 160 -68.44 40.97 15.74
C PRO A 160 -69.49 42.06 15.54
N ALA A 161 -69.57 42.63 14.34
CA ALA A 161 -70.75 43.42 13.99
C ALA A 161 -71.90 42.48 13.60
N PRO A 162 -73.18 42.86 13.80
CA PRO A 162 -74.34 41.99 13.58
C PRO A 162 -74.50 41.45 12.15
N ASP A 163 -73.96 42.15 11.15
CA ASP A 163 -74.15 41.81 9.72
C ASP A 163 -72.83 41.49 8.99
N GLN A 164 -71.67 41.80 9.57
CA GLN A 164 -70.35 41.48 9.00
C GLN A 164 -69.24 41.66 10.04
N ALA A 165 -68.42 40.64 10.27
CA ALA A 165 -67.25 40.76 11.14
C ALA A 165 -66.26 41.77 10.54
N ALA A 166 -66.03 42.89 11.23
CA ALA A 166 -65.07 43.90 10.82
C ALA A 166 -63.68 43.45 11.30
N VAL A 167 -62.78 43.12 10.37
CA VAL A 167 -61.39 42.79 10.71
C VAL A 167 -60.66 44.08 11.04
N LEU A 168 -60.44 44.34 12.33
CA LEU A 168 -59.79 45.55 12.82
C LEU A 168 -58.31 45.55 12.47
N PHE A 169 -57.63 44.43 12.70
CA PHE A 169 -56.20 44.30 12.46
C PHE A 169 -55.86 42.87 12.02
N ASP A 170 -54.97 42.73 11.04
CA ASP A 170 -54.51 41.44 10.54
C ASP A 170 -53.06 41.57 10.07
N ASN A 171 -52.13 40.94 10.79
CA ASN A 171 -50.71 40.95 10.42
C ASN A 171 -50.26 39.65 9.73
N ARG A 172 -51.20 38.83 9.27
CA ARG A 172 -50.86 37.63 8.52
C ARG A 172 -50.18 37.99 7.19
N PRO A 173 -49.09 37.28 6.80
CA PRO A 173 -48.43 37.53 5.53
C PRO A 173 -49.37 37.21 4.36
N THR A 174 -49.51 38.15 3.43
CA THR A 174 -50.41 38.07 2.27
C THR A 174 -50.12 36.86 1.36
N SER A 175 -48.89 36.32 1.41
CA SER A 175 -48.44 35.19 0.62
C SER A 175 -48.71 33.81 1.25
N ALA A 176 -49.11 33.75 2.51
CA ALA A 176 -49.26 32.50 3.24
C ALA A 176 -50.73 32.12 3.38
N ALA A 177 -51.12 30.99 2.77
CA ALA A 177 -52.39 30.32 3.06
C ALA A 177 -52.33 29.71 4.47
N LEU A 178 -52.46 30.55 5.49
CA LEU A 178 -52.57 30.10 6.88
C LEU A 178 -53.92 29.39 7.04
N GLY A 179 -53.90 28.16 7.57
CA GLY A 179 -55.07 27.31 7.77
C GLY A 179 -56.00 27.82 8.89
N GLN A 180 -56.61 26.91 9.66
CA GLN A 180 -57.38 27.31 10.85
C GLN A 180 -56.47 27.95 11.92
N PRO A 181 -56.99 28.91 12.72
CA PRO A 181 -56.22 29.50 13.80
C PRO A 181 -55.80 28.44 14.80
N ALA A 182 -54.55 28.52 15.27
CA ALA A 182 -54.03 27.63 16.29
C ALA A 182 -54.65 27.91 17.67
N TRP A 183 -55.08 29.16 17.91
CA TRP A 183 -55.78 29.57 19.12
C TRP A 183 -56.66 30.77 18.83
N SER A 184 -57.84 30.82 19.46
CA SER A 184 -58.74 31.97 19.44
C SER A 184 -59.29 32.28 20.84
N THR A 185 -59.57 33.55 21.09
CA THR A 185 -60.25 34.02 22.30
C THR A 185 -61.13 35.22 21.99
N SER A 186 -62.02 35.56 22.92
CA SER A 186 -62.80 36.80 22.89
C SER A 186 -62.43 37.65 24.10
N ILE A 187 -62.21 38.94 23.88
CA ILE A 187 -61.91 39.92 24.93
C ILE A 187 -62.98 41.01 24.95
N ASP A 188 -63.25 41.54 26.14
CA ASP A 188 -64.13 42.69 26.29
C ASP A 188 -63.47 43.94 25.70
N GLY A 189 -64.17 44.58 24.77
CA GLY A 189 -63.83 45.85 24.13
C GLY A 189 -64.42 47.05 24.86
N LEU A 190 -64.41 48.20 24.18
CA LEU A 190 -64.99 49.43 24.71
C LEU A 190 -66.53 49.35 24.65
N ASP A 191 -67.19 49.45 25.80
CA ASP A 191 -68.66 49.44 25.95
C ASP A 191 -69.34 48.07 25.70
N GLY A 192 -68.67 46.98 26.10
CA GLY A 192 -69.26 45.63 26.11
C GLY A 192 -69.17 44.86 24.78
N GLU A 193 -68.50 45.42 23.76
CA GLU A 193 -68.18 44.70 22.53
C GLU A 193 -67.28 43.48 22.81
N GLN A 194 -67.45 42.37 22.08
CA GLN A 194 -66.62 41.16 22.24
C GLN A 194 -65.61 41.05 21.09
N LEU A 195 -64.39 41.55 21.23
CA LEU A 195 -63.38 41.44 20.17
C LEU A 195 -62.81 40.02 20.09
N SER A 196 -62.75 39.42 18.90
CA SER A 196 -62.09 38.13 18.71
C SER A 196 -60.61 38.34 18.36
N ILE A 197 -59.74 37.60 19.06
CA ILE A 197 -58.31 37.50 18.76
C ILE A 197 -58.02 36.07 18.33
N GLU A 198 -57.43 35.93 17.15
CA GLU A 198 -57.06 34.64 16.57
C GLU A 198 -55.56 34.65 16.25
N THR A 199 -54.87 33.53 16.45
CA THR A 199 -53.42 33.42 16.25
C THR A 199 -53.03 32.22 15.40
N TRP A 200 -51.94 32.35 14.63
CA TRP A 200 -51.36 31.32 13.77
C TRP A 200 -49.84 31.27 13.94
N PRO A 201 -49.22 30.08 13.98
CA PRO A 201 -47.78 29.97 13.87
C PRO A 201 -47.32 30.29 12.44
N LEU A 202 -46.26 31.08 12.30
CA LEU A 202 -45.61 31.33 11.02
C LEU A 202 -44.80 30.09 10.60
N PRO A 203 -44.74 29.74 9.29
CA PRO A 203 -44.11 28.51 8.81
C PRO A 203 -42.64 28.36 9.21
N GLU A 204 -41.90 29.47 9.33
CA GLU A 204 -40.47 29.49 9.64
C GLU A 204 -40.13 29.08 11.08
N THR A 205 -41.09 29.19 12.01
CA THR A 205 -40.90 28.85 13.43
C THR A 205 -41.55 27.53 13.84
N THR A 206 -42.18 26.82 12.89
CA THR A 206 -42.67 25.46 13.15
C THR A 206 -41.50 24.51 13.42
N ALA A 207 -41.60 23.76 14.53
CA ALA A 207 -40.56 22.82 14.96
C ALA A 207 -40.16 21.86 13.82
N GLY A 208 -38.88 21.90 13.44
CA GLY A 208 -38.32 21.08 12.35
C GLY A 208 -38.06 21.82 11.03
N ARG A 209 -38.41 23.10 10.90
CA ARG A 209 -38.16 23.90 9.67
C ARG A 209 -37.30 25.16 9.88
N SER A 210 -36.62 25.28 11.02
CA SER A 210 -35.63 26.35 11.19
C SER A 210 -34.33 26.03 10.42
N PRO A 211 -33.76 26.99 9.68
CA PRO A 211 -32.46 26.83 9.01
C PRO A 211 -31.34 26.39 9.95
N SER A 212 -31.37 26.84 11.21
CA SER A 212 -30.37 26.45 12.21
C SER A 212 -30.47 24.98 12.59
N ALA A 213 -31.69 24.42 12.65
CA ALA A 213 -31.91 23.01 12.96
C ALA A 213 -31.33 22.11 11.86
N LEU A 214 -31.48 22.49 10.58
CA LEU A 214 -30.87 21.78 9.46
C LEU A 214 -29.34 21.79 9.54
N ILE A 215 -28.73 22.93 9.90
CA ILE A 215 -27.29 23.06 10.08
C ILE A 215 -26.79 22.17 11.22
N TYR A 216 -27.47 22.15 12.37
CA TYR A 216 -27.09 21.28 13.49
C TYR A 216 -27.21 19.79 13.13
N LEU A 217 -28.25 19.41 12.38
CA LEU A 217 -28.45 18.03 11.94
C LEU A 217 -27.36 17.60 10.94
N LEU A 218 -27.04 18.46 9.96
CA LEU A 218 -25.95 18.22 9.01
C LEU A 218 -24.60 18.15 9.71
N ALA A 219 -24.31 19.05 10.65
CA ALA A 219 -23.08 19.03 11.43
C ALA A 219 -22.96 17.73 12.25
N GLY A 220 -24.05 17.29 12.89
CA GLY A 220 -24.08 16.02 13.61
C GLY A 220 -23.80 14.80 12.72
N VAL A 221 -24.37 14.78 11.51
CA VAL A 221 -24.09 13.73 10.52
C VAL A 221 -22.62 13.74 10.11
N VAL A 222 -22.05 14.91 9.80
CA VAL A 222 -20.64 15.05 9.41
C VAL A 222 -19.70 14.59 10.53
N VAL A 223 -19.97 15.00 11.78
CA VAL A 223 -19.17 14.57 12.94
C VAL A 223 -19.26 13.05 13.13
N THR A 224 -20.45 12.47 12.97
CA THR A 224 -20.63 11.01 13.09
C THR A 224 -19.85 10.27 12.00
N PHE A 225 -19.90 10.75 10.75
CA PHE A 225 -19.10 10.19 9.66
C PHE A 225 -17.60 10.29 9.91
N LEU A 226 -17.11 11.42 10.43
CA LEU A 226 -15.70 11.61 10.79
C LEU A 226 -15.24 10.65 11.89
N VAL A 227 -16.04 10.45 12.93
CA VAL A 227 -15.74 9.51 14.01
C VAL A 227 -15.68 8.08 13.49
N VAL A 228 -16.66 7.67 12.68
CA VAL A 228 -16.67 6.33 12.06
C VAL A 228 -15.45 6.13 11.15
N ALA A 229 -15.11 7.13 10.33
CA ALA A 229 -13.93 7.07 9.47
C ALA A 229 -12.62 6.93 10.27
N LEU A 230 -12.46 7.69 11.35
CA LEU A 230 -11.31 7.58 12.26
C LEU A 230 -11.20 6.18 12.88
N ILE A 231 -12.31 5.61 13.35
CA ILE A 231 -12.35 4.25 13.91
C ILE A 231 -11.94 3.21 12.85
N LEU A 232 -12.44 3.33 11.62
CA LEU A 232 -12.08 2.42 10.52
C LEU A 232 -10.60 2.53 10.14
N ILE A 233 -10.05 3.74 10.10
CA ILE A 233 -8.61 3.95 9.83
C ILE A 233 -7.75 3.33 10.93
N ALA A 234 -8.09 3.58 12.20
CA ALA A 234 -7.37 2.99 13.34
C ALA A 234 -7.44 1.45 13.32
N ALA A 235 -8.62 0.88 13.07
CA ALA A 235 -8.79 -0.57 12.93
C ALA A 235 -7.94 -1.12 11.78
N ALA A 236 -7.95 -0.48 10.61
CA ALA A 236 -7.13 -0.89 9.47
C ALA A 236 -5.62 -0.84 9.78
N GLN A 237 -5.16 0.17 10.51
CA GLN A 237 -3.76 0.28 10.94
C GLN A 237 -3.35 -0.86 11.88
N THR A 238 -4.18 -1.21 12.87
CA THR A 238 -3.87 -2.32 13.79
C THR A 238 -3.77 -3.67 13.09
N VAL A 239 -4.65 -3.92 12.10
CA VAL A 239 -4.61 -5.15 11.29
C VAL A 239 -3.35 -5.21 10.43
N ARG A 240 -2.98 -4.09 9.78
CA ARG A 240 -1.73 -4.01 9.00
C ARG A 240 -0.49 -4.24 9.86
N ALA A 241 -0.44 -3.65 11.06
CA ALA A 241 0.67 -3.82 11.98
C ALA A 241 0.84 -5.29 12.41
N LYS A 242 -0.25 -5.97 12.80
CA LYS A 242 -0.23 -7.40 13.13
C LYS A 242 0.19 -8.26 11.96
N ARG A 243 -0.30 -7.98 10.75
CA ARG A 243 0.05 -8.73 9.55
C ARG A 243 1.54 -8.63 9.24
N ASN A 244 2.10 -7.42 9.29
CA ASN A 244 3.53 -7.20 9.07
C ASN A 244 4.39 -7.91 10.14
N GLU A 245 3.93 -7.98 11.39
CA GLU A 245 4.62 -8.71 12.45
C GLU A 245 4.63 -10.22 12.18
N LEU A 246 3.49 -10.78 11.77
CA LEU A 246 3.36 -12.20 11.38
C LEU A 246 4.25 -12.54 10.18
N GLU A 247 4.23 -11.71 9.14
CA GLU A 247 5.06 -11.89 7.94
C GLU A 247 6.56 -11.86 8.31
N ARG A 248 7.02 -10.88 9.12
CA ARG A 248 8.42 -10.83 9.59
C ARG A 248 8.81 -12.03 10.45
N ARG A 249 7.91 -12.51 11.32
CA ARG A 249 8.18 -13.71 12.14
C ARG A 249 8.30 -14.95 11.25
N GLN A 250 7.45 -15.08 10.24
CA GLN A 250 7.55 -16.17 9.26
C GLN A 250 8.84 -16.08 8.45
N GLU A 251 9.18 -14.91 7.91
CA GLU A 251 10.42 -14.70 7.18
C GLU A 251 11.65 -15.03 8.03
N LEU A 252 11.65 -14.60 9.31
CA LEU A 252 12.71 -14.92 10.24
C LEU A 252 12.79 -16.44 10.50
N GLN A 253 11.66 -17.09 10.78
CA GLN A 253 11.61 -18.54 10.98
C GLN A 253 12.04 -19.32 9.73
N GLU A 254 11.65 -18.90 8.55
CA GLU A 254 12.07 -19.53 7.29
C GLU A 254 13.55 -19.31 7.01
N SER A 255 14.07 -18.13 7.31
CA SER A 255 15.49 -17.82 7.22
C SER A 255 16.31 -18.65 8.20
N GLU A 256 15.92 -18.71 9.48
CA GLU A 256 16.54 -19.54 10.51
C GLU A 256 16.50 -21.02 10.13
N ALA A 257 15.33 -21.54 9.72
CA ALA A 257 15.19 -22.92 9.29
C ALA A 257 16.03 -23.22 8.04
N ARG A 258 16.15 -22.26 7.11
CA ARG A 258 17.02 -22.38 5.94
C ARG A 258 18.48 -22.42 6.33
N LEU A 259 18.94 -21.52 7.20
CA LEU A 259 20.31 -21.49 7.71
C LEU A 259 20.64 -22.79 8.44
N GLN A 260 19.73 -23.28 9.30
CA GLN A 260 19.91 -24.53 10.01
C GLN A 260 20.04 -25.71 9.03
N ARG A 261 19.19 -25.80 8.01
CA ARG A 261 19.32 -26.84 6.97
C ARG A 261 20.63 -26.76 6.20
N VAL A 262 21.11 -25.56 5.89
CA VAL A 262 22.40 -25.38 5.19
C VAL A 262 23.56 -25.82 6.08
N ILE A 263 23.54 -25.45 7.36
CA ILE A 263 24.54 -25.87 8.35
C ILE A 263 24.53 -27.40 8.48
N ASP A 264 23.36 -28.01 8.66
CA ASP A 264 23.22 -29.46 8.79
C ASP A 264 23.69 -30.21 7.53
N ALA A 265 23.38 -29.68 6.33
CA ALA A 265 23.79 -30.26 5.06
C ALA A 265 25.30 -30.13 4.78
N SER A 266 25.94 -29.03 5.23
CA SER A 266 27.38 -28.80 5.05
C SER A 266 28.26 -29.78 5.83
N GLN A 267 27.66 -30.54 6.75
CA GLN A 267 28.32 -31.48 7.63
C GLN A 267 29.36 -30.88 8.59
N PHE A 268 29.49 -29.56 8.63
CA PHE A 268 30.46 -28.86 9.48
C PHE A 268 29.99 -28.71 10.92
N GLY A 269 30.93 -28.84 11.85
CA GLY A 269 30.76 -28.36 13.21
C GLY A 269 30.96 -26.85 13.23
N TYR A 270 30.20 -26.10 14.01
CA TYR A 270 30.52 -24.69 14.27
C TYR A 270 31.04 -24.56 15.70
N TRP A 271 31.82 -23.53 15.92
CA TRP A 271 32.29 -23.15 17.24
C TRP A 271 32.25 -21.63 17.36
N ASP A 272 31.90 -21.17 18.55
CA ASP A 272 31.86 -19.74 18.85
C ASP A 272 32.48 -19.50 20.22
N ARG A 273 33.54 -18.71 20.25
CA ARG A 273 34.35 -18.47 21.44
C ARG A 273 34.26 -17.01 21.83
N ASP A 274 33.84 -16.79 23.07
CA ASP A 274 33.99 -15.53 23.76
C ASP A 274 35.42 -15.44 24.33
N LEU A 275 36.17 -14.43 23.89
CA LEU A 275 37.57 -14.24 24.29
C LEU A 275 37.70 -13.56 25.67
N ILE A 276 36.62 -13.00 26.21
CA ILE A 276 36.56 -12.37 27.53
C ILE A 276 36.32 -13.42 28.61
N THR A 277 35.28 -14.24 28.43
CA THR A 277 34.91 -15.31 29.39
C THR A 277 35.67 -16.61 29.15
N ASN A 278 36.27 -16.77 27.97
CA ASN A 278 36.94 -17.98 27.49
C ASN A 278 36.00 -19.21 27.38
N GLU A 279 34.69 -18.96 27.30
CA GLU A 279 33.69 -19.99 27.02
C GLU A 279 33.59 -20.25 25.52
N VAL A 280 33.32 -21.50 25.14
CA VAL A 280 33.20 -21.90 23.74
C VAL A 280 31.95 -22.74 23.56
N ILE A 281 31.06 -22.28 22.68
CA ILE A 281 29.92 -23.07 22.25
C ILE A 281 30.37 -23.93 21.09
N PHE A 282 30.32 -25.25 21.24
CA PHE A 282 30.49 -26.18 20.13
C PHE A 282 29.14 -26.69 19.64
N SER A 283 29.00 -26.86 18.32
CA SER A 283 27.78 -27.41 17.76
C SER A 283 27.63 -28.91 18.08
N PRO A 284 26.41 -29.43 18.15
CA PRO A 284 26.17 -30.87 18.32
C PRO A 284 26.86 -31.73 17.25
N ARG A 285 26.98 -31.20 16.03
CA ARG A 285 27.67 -31.83 14.90
C ARG A 285 29.16 -32.05 15.18
N TRP A 286 29.83 -31.11 15.86
CA TRP A 286 31.24 -31.24 16.25
C TRP A 286 31.47 -32.41 17.22
N LEU A 287 30.54 -32.63 18.16
CA LEU A 287 30.60 -33.80 19.04
C LEU A 287 30.39 -35.09 18.23
N GLN A 288 29.40 -35.12 17.34
CA GLN A 288 29.09 -36.28 16.51
C GLN A 288 30.23 -36.69 15.58
N MET A 289 30.93 -35.75 14.93
CA MET A 289 32.07 -36.07 14.04
C MET A 289 33.24 -36.73 14.78
N LEU A 290 33.39 -36.45 16.07
CA LEU A 290 34.39 -37.08 16.93
C LEU A 290 33.85 -38.31 17.68
N GLY A 291 32.57 -38.64 17.47
CA GLY A 291 31.89 -39.78 18.08
C GLY A 291 31.47 -39.58 19.54
N TYR A 292 31.43 -38.35 20.04
CA TYR A 292 30.95 -38.02 21.39
C TYR A 292 29.44 -37.76 21.41
N GLY A 293 28.80 -38.08 22.53
CA GLY A 293 27.40 -37.78 22.78
C GLY A 293 27.15 -36.30 23.12
N PRO A 294 25.88 -35.82 22.99
CA PRO A 294 25.51 -34.51 23.52
C PRO A 294 25.81 -34.48 25.03
N ASP A 295 26.51 -33.44 25.48
CA ASP A 295 26.92 -33.21 26.87
C ASP A 295 28.05 -34.10 27.45
N GLU A 296 28.71 -34.96 26.65
CA GLU A 296 29.87 -35.72 27.12
C GLU A 296 31.13 -34.85 27.33
N LEU A 297 31.22 -33.72 26.64
CA LEU A 297 32.35 -32.80 26.69
C LEU A 297 31.91 -31.40 27.11
N PRO A 298 32.61 -30.76 28.06
CA PRO A 298 32.28 -29.40 28.46
C PRO A 298 32.66 -28.39 27.38
N ASN A 299 31.77 -27.41 27.17
CA ASN A 299 31.88 -26.27 26.27
C ASN A 299 32.94 -25.24 26.72
N ARG A 300 34.21 -25.67 26.71
CA ARG A 300 35.37 -24.89 27.14
C ARG A 300 36.50 -25.04 26.13
N HIS A 301 37.24 -23.96 25.91
CA HIS A 301 38.39 -23.96 25.02
C HIS A 301 39.46 -25.00 25.45
N ASP A 302 39.65 -25.18 26.76
CA ASP A 302 40.59 -26.16 27.31
C ASP A 302 40.27 -27.60 26.91
N THR A 303 38.98 -27.93 26.75
CA THR A 303 38.53 -29.26 26.31
C THR A 303 39.03 -29.54 24.91
N TRP A 304 38.85 -28.59 23.99
CA TRP A 304 39.33 -28.70 22.62
C TRP A 304 40.86 -28.80 22.59
N ASN A 305 41.58 -27.95 23.32
CA ASN A 305 43.05 -27.99 23.39
C ASN A 305 43.62 -29.33 23.84
N ARG A 306 42.92 -30.06 24.74
CA ARG A 306 43.33 -31.40 25.21
C ARG A 306 43.09 -32.51 24.20
N LEU A 307 42.17 -32.31 23.27
CA LEU A 307 41.86 -33.29 22.22
C LEU A 307 42.80 -33.17 21.03
N ILE A 308 43.52 -32.05 20.88
CA ILE A 308 44.54 -31.87 19.83
C ILE A 308 45.71 -32.81 20.08
N HIS A 309 46.21 -33.43 19.00
CA HIS A 309 47.41 -34.24 19.04
C HIS A 309 48.61 -33.43 19.58
N PRO A 310 49.43 -33.97 20.50
CA PRO A 310 50.52 -33.23 21.15
C PRO A 310 51.51 -32.56 20.18
N GLU A 311 51.78 -33.19 19.03
CA GLU A 311 52.66 -32.63 17.99
C GLU A 311 52.04 -31.45 17.24
N ASP A 312 50.70 -31.41 17.12
CA ASP A 312 50.01 -30.38 16.33
C ASP A 312 49.69 -29.14 17.19
N GLN A 313 49.59 -29.33 18.52
CA GLN A 313 49.16 -28.31 19.48
C GLN A 313 49.98 -27.00 19.39
N PRO A 314 51.34 -27.01 19.35
CA PRO A 314 52.11 -25.77 19.28
C PRO A 314 51.82 -24.96 18.01
N ARG A 315 51.67 -25.64 16.87
CA ARG A 315 51.39 -25.00 15.58
C ARG A 315 49.98 -24.41 15.54
N VAL A 316 48.99 -25.16 16.02
CA VAL A 316 47.59 -24.71 16.05
C VAL A 316 47.42 -23.46 16.91
N LEU A 317 48.02 -23.45 18.11
CA LEU A 317 47.99 -22.29 19.01
C LEU A 317 48.71 -21.08 18.40
N ALA A 318 49.85 -21.28 17.74
CA ALA A 318 50.56 -20.20 17.05
C ALA A 318 49.71 -19.57 15.93
N CYS A 319 49.02 -20.38 15.11
CA CYS A 319 48.12 -19.88 14.07
C CYS A 319 46.94 -19.08 14.63
N MET A 320 46.39 -19.51 15.78
CA MET A 320 45.33 -18.77 16.46
C MET A 320 45.84 -17.41 16.95
N GLU A 321 46.99 -17.37 17.60
CA GLU A 321 47.61 -16.13 18.10
C GLU A 321 47.95 -15.18 16.95
N GLU A 322 48.44 -15.70 15.82
CA GLU A 322 48.72 -14.91 14.62
C GLU A 322 47.46 -14.25 14.06
N HIS A 323 46.33 -14.97 14.05
CA HIS A 323 45.06 -14.40 13.64
C HIS A 323 44.52 -13.35 14.62
N LEU A 324 44.54 -13.64 15.93
CA LEU A 324 44.06 -12.71 16.96
C LEU A 324 44.91 -11.43 17.05
N SER A 325 46.19 -11.51 16.72
CA SER A 325 47.09 -10.35 16.61
C SER A 325 46.96 -9.58 15.30
N GLY A 326 46.05 -9.99 14.40
CA GLY A 326 45.80 -9.32 13.12
C GLY A 326 46.87 -9.58 12.05
N ARG A 327 47.82 -10.49 12.29
CA ARG A 327 48.88 -10.85 11.33
C ARG A 327 48.38 -11.79 10.23
N SER A 328 47.33 -12.56 10.51
CA SER A 328 46.61 -13.36 9.51
C SER A 328 45.16 -12.90 9.38
N PRO A 329 44.62 -12.75 8.15
CA PRO A 329 43.22 -12.35 7.94
C PRO A 329 42.20 -13.43 8.32
N VAL A 330 42.61 -14.71 8.37
CA VAL A 330 41.73 -15.84 8.72
C VAL A 330 42.52 -16.83 9.57
N TYR A 331 41.91 -17.35 10.64
CA TYR A 331 42.46 -18.49 11.36
C TYR A 331 42.16 -19.76 10.57
N ARG A 332 43.19 -20.49 10.14
CA ARG A 332 43.03 -21.78 9.45
C ARG A 332 44.11 -22.76 9.91
N ALA A 333 43.70 -23.93 10.41
CA ALA A 333 44.62 -24.95 10.88
C ALA A 333 44.06 -26.37 10.66
N GLU A 334 44.79 -27.20 9.91
CA GLU A 334 44.57 -28.65 9.82
C GLU A 334 45.31 -29.34 10.96
N HIS A 335 44.64 -30.15 11.76
CA HIS A 335 45.26 -30.86 12.89
C HIS A 335 44.48 -32.11 13.27
N ARG A 336 45.10 -32.99 14.04
CA ARG A 336 44.49 -34.22 14.51
C ARG A 336 43.76 -34.00 15.84
N LEU A 337 42.50 -34.41 15.92
CA LEU A 337 41.72 -34.48 17.16
C LEU A 337 41.48 -35.93 17.57
N ARG A 338 41.46 -36.18 18.88
CA ARG A 338 41.19 -37.50 19.45
C ARG A 338 39.68 -37.78 19.50
N ALA A 339 39.23 -38.74 18.70
CA ALA A 339 37.87 -39.25 18.73
C ALA A 339 37.61 -40.10 19.98
N ARG A 340 36.34 -40.36 20.30
CA ARG A 340 35.91 -41.14 21.47
C ARG A 340 36.48 -42.57 21.48
N ASN A 341 36.66 -43.16 20.31
CA ASN A 341 37.25 -44.50 20.13
C ASN A 341 38.79 -44.51 20.31
N GLY A 342 39.42 -43.36 20.56
CA GLY A 342 40.87 -43.21 20.70
C GLY A 342 41.62 -42.97 19.38
N GLU A 343 40.92 -42.99 18.24
CA GLU A 343 41.49 -42.73 16.92
C GLU A 343 41.76 -41.23 16.72
N TRP A 344 42.76 -40.93 15.88
CA TRP A 344 43.07 -39.56 15.49
C TRP A 344 42.38 -39.22 14.17
N ARG A 345 41.43 -38.26 14.22
CA ARG A 345 40.75 -37.75 13.03
C ARG A 345 41.35 -36.42 12.60
N TRP A 346 41.51 -36.23 11.29
CA TRP A 346 42.03 -34.97 10.77
C TRP A 346 40.89 -33.96 10.65
N ILE A 347 41.03 -32.84 11.34
CA ILE A 347 40.04 -31.78 11.38
C ILE A 347 40.67 -30.50 10.82
N LEU A 348 39.99 -29.91 9.84
CA LEU A 348 40.25 -28.54 9.40
C LEU A 348 39.44 -27.60 10.28
N THR A 349 40.14 -26.71 10.98
CA THR A 349 39.49 -25.63 11.72
C THR A 349 39.72 -24.32 10.98
N SER A 350 38.64 -23.59 10.75
CA SER A 350 38.68 -22.25 10.17
C SER A 350 37.86 -21.30 11.04
N GLY A 351 38.31 -20.07 11.25
CA GLY A 351 37.59 -19.09 12.05
C GLY A 351 37.95 -17.65 11.70
N HIS A 352 37.06 -16.73 12.07
CA HIS A 352 37.27 -15.30 11.93
C HIS A 352 36.78 -14.57 13.19
N VAL A 353 37.44 -13.47 13.53
CA VAL A 353 36.97 -12.57 14.59
C VAL A 353 35.63 -11.98 14.18
N SER A 354 34.60 -12.26 14.97
CA SER A 354 33.21 -11.85 14.75
C SER A 354 32.81 -10.64 15.60
N GLY A 355 33.61 -10.30 16.63
CA GLY A 355 33.37 -9.14 17.49
C GLY A 355 34.66 -8.45 17.93
N TYR A 356 34.59 -7.11 18.05
CA TYR A 356 35.67 -6.26 18.57
C TYR A 356 35.12 -5.36 19.69
N ASP A 357 35.96 -5.01 20.66
CA ASP A 357 35.64 -4.00 21.67
C ASP A 357 35.85 -2.57 21.13
N ALA A 358 35.50 -1.57 21.95
CA ALA A 358 35.65 -0.16 21.62
C ALA A 358 37.12 0.28 21.41
N GLN A 359 38.08 -0.54 21.82
CA GLN A 359 39.52 -0.33 21.66
C GLN A 359 40.09 -1.10 20.45
N GLY A 360 39.25 -1.80 19.69
CA GLY A 360 39.64 -2.58 18.52
C GLY A 360 40.28 -3.94 18.85
N LYS A 361 40.15 -4.42 20.10
CA LYS A 361 40.62 -5.74 20.49
C LYS A 361 39.54 -6.80 20.20
N PRO A 362 39.91 -8.00 19.67
CA PRO A 362 38.96 -9.08 19.46
C PRO A 362 38.23 -9.50 20.74
N THR A 363 36.91 -9.58 20.69
CA THR A 363 36.07 -10.05 21.81
C THR A 363 35.43 -11.41 21.52
N GLN A 364 35.18 -11.71 20.25
CA GLN A 364 34.52 -12.93 19.84
C GLN A 364 35.13 -13.48 18.56
N ILE A 365 35.26 -14.79 18.48
CA ILE A 365 35.77 -15.49 17.30
C ILE A 365 34.89 -16.70 17.05
N SER A 366 34.41 -16.81 15.80
CA SER A 366 33.48 -17.86 15.41
C SER A 366 34.00 -18.55 14.14
N GLY A 367 33.74 -19.84 14.03
CA GLY A 367 34.32 -20.65 12.98
C GLY A 367 33.66 -21.99 12.79
N ILE A 368 34.28 -22.79 11.92
CA ILE A 368 33.85 -24.13 11.59
C ILE A 368 34.97 -25.16 11.81
N HIS A 369 34.54 -26.39 12.04
CA HIS A 369 35.33 -27.61 12.02
C HIS A 369 34.81 -28.50 10.89
N ALA A 370 35.70 -28.92 10.00
CA ALA A 370 35.41 -29.88 8.95
C ALA A 370 36.22 -31.16 9.19
N ASP A 371 35.57 -32.31 9.17
CA ASP A 371 36.27 -33.59 9.15
C ASP A 371 36.86 -33.80 7.74
N ILE A 372 38.19 -33.81 7.66
CA ILE A 372 38.96 -34.01 6.44
C ILE A 372 39.73 -35.33 6.50
N HIS A 373 39.35 -36.26 7.39
CA HIS A 373 40.05 -37.52 7.58
C HIS A 373 40.06 -38.38 6.32
N GLU A 374 38.91 -38.59 5.68
CA GLU A 374 38.82 -39.33 4.42
C GLU A 374 39.62 -38.66 3.30
N GLN A 375 39.62 -37.31 3.24
CA GLN A 375 40.42 -36.57 2.27
C GLN A 375 41.92 -36.80 2.49
N LYS A 376 42.39 -36.79 3.75
CA LYS A 376 43.80 -37.04 4.08
C LYS A 376 44.21 -38.49 3.85
N GLN A 377 43.32 -39.45 4.10
CA GLN A 377 43.55 -40.85 3.74
C GLN A 377 43.70 -41.01 2.22
N ALA A 378 42.78 -40.45 1.44
CA ALA A 378 42.84 -40.48 -0.01
C ALA A 378 44.10 -39.80 -0.57
N GLU A 379 44.52 -38.68 0.01
CA GLU A 379 45.77 -37.99 -0.34
C GLU A 379 47.01 -38.88 -0.07
N ALA A 380 47.03 -39.56 1.08
CA ALA A 380 48.10 -40.48 1.44
C ALA A 380 48.15 -41.73 0.54
N ASP A 381 46.99 -42.32 0.22
CA ASP A 381 46.88 -43.48 -0.66
C ASP A 381 47.32 -43.14 -2.09
N LEU A 382 46.93 -41.97 -2.59
CA LEU A 382 47.36 -41.49 -3.90
C LEU A 382 48.88 -41.32 -3.95
N LEU A 383 49.47 -40.72 -2.92
CA LEU A 383 50.93 -40.54 -2.84
C LEU A 383 51.67 -41.89 -2.78
N ALA A 384 51.16 -42.85 -2.01
CA ALA A 384 51.71 -44.20 -1.94
C ALA A 384 51.65 -44.91 -3.31
N SER A 385 50.51 -44.81 -4.00
CA SER A 385 50.34 -45.36 -5.34
C SER A 385 51.29 -44.73 -6.37
N GLN A 386 51.48 -43.40 -6.33
CA GLN A 386 52.43 -42.70 -7.19
C GLN A 386 53.87 -43.16 -6.96
N GLN A 387 54.28 -43.34 -5.69
CA GLN A 387 55.60 -43.85 -5.36
C GLN A 387 55.82 -45.29 -5.83
N GLU A 388 54.79 -46.14 -5.73
CA GLU A 388 54.85 -47.51 -6.23
C GLU A 388 55.01 -47.54 -7.76
N LEU A 389 54.22 -46.73 -8.48
CA LEU A 389 54.34 -46.60 -9.95
C LEU A 389 55.73 -46.10 -10.37
N GLN A 390 56.29 -45.12 -9.66
CA GLN A 390 57.65 -44.64 -9.93
C GLN A 390 58.69 -45.75 -9.75
N ARG A 391 58.58 -46.56 -8.70
CA ARG A 391 59.47 -47.70 -8.47
C ARG A 391 59.35 -48.76 -9.56
N LEU A 392 58.12 -49.04 -10.00
CA LEU A 392 57.87 -50.03 -11.04
C LEU A 392 58.42 -49.58 -12.41
N ASN A 393 58.23 -48.30 -12.76
CA ASN A 393 58.80 -47.73 -13.99
C ASN A 393 60.32 -47.78 -13.99
N ALA A 394 60.99 -47.40 -12.89
CA ALA A 394 62.44 -47.49 -12.80
C ALA A 394 62.96 -48.94 -12.99
N ARG A 395 62.23 -49.93 -12.45
CA ARG A 395 62.55 -51.35 -12.63
C ARG A 395 62.32 -51.82 -14.07
N LEU A 396 61.27 -51.32 -14.72
CA LEU A 396 60.96 -51.63 -16.10
C LEU A 396 62.06 -51.09 -17.03
N GLU A 397 62.48 -49.84 -16.85
CA GLU A 397 63.58 -49.22 -17.60
C GLU A 397 64.88 -50.01 -17.46
N GLN A 398 65.23 -50.44 -16.25
CA GLN A 398 66.40 -51.28 -16.02
C GLN A 398 66.30 -52.62 -16.76
N THR A 399 65.15 -53.28 -16.69
CA THR A 399 64.94 -54.58 -17.35
C THR A 399 65.02 -54.46 -18.87
N LEU A 400 64.48 -53.37 -19.44
CA LEU A 400 64.59 -53.09 -20.87
C LEU A 400 66.04 -52.89 -21.29
N LEU A 401 66.81 -52.11 -20.53
CA LEU A 401 68.22 -51.89 -20.82
C LEU A 401 69.04 -53.19 -20.78
N GLU A 402 68.79 -54.05 -19.78
CA GLU A 402 69.44 -55.36 -19.67
C GLU A 402 69.09 -56.27 -20.85
N ALA A 403 67.82 -56.30 -21.28
CA ALA A 403 67.37 -57.07 -22.43
C ALA A 403 67.99 -56.57 -23.75
N GLU A 404 68.07 -55.25 -23.94
CA GLU A 404 68.72 -54.66 -25.12
C GLU A 404 70.21 -54.98 -25.17
N GLN A 405 70.92 -54.88 -24.05
CA GLN A 405 72.33 -55.24 -23.96
C GLN A 405 72.57 -56.72 -24.26
N ALA A 406 71.72 -57.61 -23.71
CA ALA A 406 71.80 -59.03 -24.00
C ALA A 406 71.58 -59.33 -25.49
N ASN A 407 70.63 -58.64 -26.14
CA ASN A 407 70.37 -58.79 -27.57
C ASN A 407 71.56 -58.30 -28.42
N GLN A 408 72.12 -57.14 -28.09
CA GLN A 408 73.31 -56.61 -28.77
C GLN A 408 74.52 -57.54 -28.61
N ALA A 409 74.75 -58.07 -27.41
CA ALA A 409 75.81 -59.04 -27.15
C ALA A 409 75.61 -60.33 -27.95
N LYS A 410 74.38 -60.85 -28.04
CA LYS A 410 74.02 -62.01 -28.89
C LYS A 410 74.40 -61.75 -30.35
N SER A 411 73.99 -60.62 -30.92
CA SER A 411 74.31 -60.28 -32.32
C SER A 411 75.81 -60.12 -32.56
N SER A 412 76.53 -59.44 -31.65
CA SER A 412 77.98 -59.28 -31.76
C SER A 412 78.71 -60.62 -31.68
N PHE A 413 78.31 -61.49 -30.76
CA PHE A 413 78.89 -62.82 -30.60
C PHE A 413 78.73 -63.66 -31.87
N LEU A 414 77.52 -63.68 -32.46
CA LEU A 414 77.25 -64.41 -33.70
C LEU A 414 78.10 -63.88 -34.87
N ALA A 415 78.20 -62.56 -35.03
CA ALA A 415 79.03 -61.94 -36.06
C ALA A 415 80.51 -62.32 -35.92
N THR A 416 81.07 -62.21 -34.71
CA THR A 416 82.47 -62.59 -34.44
C THR A 416 82.71 -64.08 -34.68
N MET A 417 81.85 -64.95 -34.15
CA MET A 417 82.01 -66.41 -34.29
C MET A 417 81.94 -66.85 -35.75
N SER A 418 81.08 -66.24 -36.56
CA SER A 418 81.03 -66.53 -37.99
C SER A 418 82.35 -66.21 -38.69
N HIS A 419 82.95 -65.05 -38.42
CA HIS A 419 84.26 -64.69 -38.99
C HIS A 419 85.37 -65.66 -38.56
N GLU A 420 85.39 -66.03 -37.27
CA GLU A 420 86.38 -66.95 -36.69
C GLU A 420 86.25 -68.39 -37.20
N ILE A 421 85.05 -68.83 -37.60
CA ILE A 421 84.86 -70.15 -38.22
C ILE A 421 85.13 -70.09 -39.73
N ARG A 422 84.70 -69.03 -40.42
CA ARG A 422 84.89 -68.90 -41.88
C ARG A 422 86.36 -68.97 -42.27
N THR A 423 87.22 -68.33 -41.50
CA THR A 423 88.66 -68.22 -41.81
C THR A 423 89.38 -69.57 -41.87
N PRO A 424 89.35 -70.43 -40.82
CA PRO A 424 89.95 -71.75 -40.88
C PRO A 424 89.24 -72.67 -41.87
N MET A 425 87.91 -72.57 -42.02
CA MET A 425 87.16 -73.41 -42.96
C MET A 425 87.54 -73.13 -44.42
N ASN A 426 87.72 -71.88 -44.80
CA ASN A 426 88.22 -71.52 -46.14
C ASN A 426 89.64 -72.04 -46.36
N GLY A 427 90.48 -72.07 -45.32
CA GLY A 427 91.80 -72.70 -45.37
C GLY A 427 91.73 -74.21 -45.59
N VAL A 428 90.83 -74.91 -44.89
CA VAL A 428 90.57 -76.35 -45.06
C VAL A 428 90.07 -76.64 -46.47
N ILE A 429 89.07 -75.89 -46.95
CA ILE A 429 88.53 -76.03 -48.31
C ILE A 429 89.61 -75.81 -49.36
N GLY A 430 90.40 -74.73 -49.24
CA GLY A 430 91.51 -74.47 -50.17
C GLY A 430 92.56 -75.58 -50.17
N MET A 431 92.90 -76.14 -49.01
CA MET A 431 93.81 -77.29 -48.92
C MET A 431 93.21 -78.55 -49.56
N LEU A 432 91.91 -78.79 -49.37
CA LEU A 432 91.19 -79.90 -50.02
C LEU A 432 91.13 -79.72 -51.54
N GLU A 433 90.97 -78.51 -52.04
CA GLU A 433 91.01 -78.20 -53.47
C GLU A 433 92.38 -78.47 -54.10
N VAL A 434 93.46 -78.10 -53.40
CA VAL A 434 94.83 -78.43 -53.83
C VAL A 434 95.07 -79.94 -53.79
N LEU A 435 94.67 -80.61 -52.70
CA LEU A 435 94.75 -82.07 -52.57
C LEU A 435 94.00 -82.80 -53.69
N ALA A 436 92.81 -82.31 -54.05
CA ALA A 436 91.99 -82.88 -55.13
C ALA A 436 92.67 -82.81 -56.51
N GLN A 437 93.62 -81.89 -56.71
CA GLN A 437 94.41 -81.76 -57.94
C GLN A 437 95.63 -82.70 -57.99
N THR A 438 95.92 -83.43 -56.91
CA THR A 438 97.01 -84.41 -56.85
C THR A 438 96.52 -85.82 -57.27
N PRO A 439 97.41 -86.74 -57.69
CA PRO A 439 97.01 -88.11 -58.04
C PRO A 439 96.60 -88.90 -56.78
N LEU A 440 95.31 -88.87 -56.46
CA LEU A 440 94.69 -89.58 -55.35
C LEU A 440 94.11 -90.94 -55.79
N LYS A 441 94.07 -91.92 -54.88
CA LYS A 441 93.31 -93.16 -55.12
C LYS A 441 91.80 -92.87 -55.10
N PRO A 442 90.94 -93.67 -55.76
CA PRO A 442 89.50 -93.42 -55.80
C PRO A 442 88.86 -93.22 -54.42
N GLN A 443 89.16 -94.08 -53.44
CA GLN A 443 88.67 -93.95 -52.06
C GLN A 443 89.11 -92.66 -51.35
N GLN A 444 90.29 -92.12 -51.70
CA GLN A 444 90.78 -90.85 -51.14
C GLN A 444 90.09 -89.64 -51.80
N GLN A 445 89.73 -89.74 -53.08
CA GLN A 445 88.95 -88.72 -53.78
C GLN A 445 87.55 -88.60 -53.17
N ASP A 446 86.88 -89.72 -52.91
CA ASP A 446 85.56 -89.75 -52.26
C ASP A 446 85.61 -89.10 -50.87
N MET A 447 86.65 -89.41 -50.08
CA MET A 447 86.81 -88.87 -48.73
C MET A 447 87.11 -87.36 -48.75
N VAL A 448 87.94 -86.87 -49.68
CA VAL A 448 88.16 -85.43 -49.89
C VAL A 448 86.87 -84.73 -50.31
N GLY A 449 86.08 -85.36 -51.20
CA GLY A 449 84.77 -84.87 -51.61
C GLY A 449 83.81 -84.71 -50.43
N LEU A 450 83.70 -85.74 -49.59
CA LEU A 450 82.82 -85.75 -48.41
C LEU A 450 83.22 -84.69 -47.36
N ILE A 451 84.53 -84.53 -47.10
CA ILE A 451 85.01 -83.50 -46.16
C ILE A 451 84.72 -82.10 -46.73
N ARG A 452 84.92 -81.90 -48.04
CA ARG A 452 84.64 -80.62 -48.69
C ARG A 452 83.15 -80.28 -48.66
N GLU A 453 82.28 -81.23 -48.97
CA GLU A 453 80.83 -81.05 -48.91
C GLU A 453 80.37 -80.72 -47.48
N SER A 454 80.89 -81.45 -46.48
CA SER A 454 80.62 -81.18 -45.07
C SER A 454 81.10 -79.78 -44.64
N ALA A 455 82.27 -79.35 -45.13
CA ALA A 455 82.84 -78.04 -44.86
C ALA A 455 82.00 -76.91 -45.46
N LEU A 456 81.55 -77.05 -46.71
CA LEU A 456 80.68 -76.10 -47.39
C LEU A 456 79.29 -76.03 -46.75
N SER A 457 78.73 -77.18 -46.36
CA SER A 457 77.45 -77.24 -45.65
C SER A 457 77.51 -76.52 -44.30
N LEU A 458 78.60 -76.69 -43.54
CA LEU A 458 78.78 -75.98 -42.27
C LEU A 458 78.88 -74.46 -42.45
N LEU A 459 79.58 -74.00 -43.50
CA LEU A 459 79.63 -72.58 -43.82
C LEU A 459 78.25 -72.02 -44.17
N GLY A 460 77.46 -72.75 -44.96
CA GLY A 460 76.08 -72.37 -45.30
C GLY A 460 75.20 -72.22 -44.06
N ILE A 461 75.22 -73.20 -43.14
CA ILE A 461 74.44 -73.13 -41.89
C ILE A 461 74.84 -71.92 -41.04
N ILE A 462 76.14 -71.60 -40.98
CA ILE A 462 76.62 -70.43 -40.23
C ILE A 462 76.16 -69.13 -40.87
N GLU A 463 76.13 -69.06 -42.21
CA GLU A 463 75.59 -67.91 -42.94
C GLU A 463 74.08 -67.76 -42.72
N ASP A 464 73.33 -68.85 -42.75
CA ASP A 464 71.89 -68.85 -42.46
C ASP A 464 71.60 -68.36 -41.03
N ILE A 465 72.38 -68.79 -40.03
CA ILE A 465 72.23 -68.34 -38.64
C ILE A 465 72.53 -66.85 -38.51
N LEU A 466 73.54 -66.35 -39.23
CA LEU A 466 73.83 -64.92 -39.26
C LEU A 466 72.71 -64.12 -39.89
N ASP A 467 72.20 -64.56 -41.03
CA ASP A 467 71.15 -63.85 -41.75
C ASP A 467 69.85 -63.85 -40.94
N PHE A 468 69.53 -64.96 -40.27
CA PHE A 468 68.44 -65.01 -39.30
C PHE A 468 68.63 -63.99 -38.16
N SER A 469 69.85 -63.88 -37.61
CA SER A 469 70.14 -62.88 -36.57
C SER A 469 70.06 -61.43 -37.09
N LYS A 470 70.40 -61.15 -38.35
CA LYS A 470 70.22 -59.82 -38.96
C LYS A 470 68.75 -59.49 -39.15
N ILE A 471 67.93 -60.49 -39.50
CA ILE A 471 66.47 -60.34 -39.62
C ILE A 471 65.84 -60.02 -38.26
N GLU A 472 66.18 -60.78 -37.20
CA GLU A 472 65.70 -60.49 -35.83
C GLU A 472 66.08 -59.07 -35.37
N ALA A 473 67.24 -58.57 -35.81
CA ALA A 473 67.72 -57.24 -35.48
C ALA A 473 67.22 -56.13 -36.43
N GLY A 474 66.44 -56.46 -37.47
CA GLY A 474 65.96 -55.51 -38.48
C GLY A 474 67.05 -54.89 -39.36
N LYS A 475 68.19 -55.56 -39.53
CA LYS A 475 69.38 -55.07 -40.27
C LYS A 475 69.58 -55.76 -41.63
N LEU A 476 68.60 -56.49 -42.13
CA LEU A 476 68.66 -57.08 -43.47
C LEU A 476 68.36 -56.00 -44.52
N GLU A 477 69.34 -55.66 -45.34
CA GLU A 477 69.16 -54.75 -46.48
C GLU A 477 68.67 -55.56 -47.68
N LEU A 478 67.57 -55.11 -48.30
CA LEU A 478 67.01 -55.69 -49.52
C LEU A 478 67.40 -54.81 -50.70
N GLU A 479 67.96 -55.42 -51.75
CA GLU A 479 68.27 -54.74 -53.01
C GLU A 479 67.16 -55.05 -54.03
N GLU A 480 66.59 -54.01 -54.63
CA GLU A 480 65.59 -54.14 -55.69
C GLU A 480 66.26 -53.99 -57.06
N VAL A 481 66.18 -55.04 -57.88
CA VAL A 481 66.78 -55.09 -59.23
C VAL A 481 65.72 -55.54 -60.25
N GLU A 482 65.67 -54.88 -61.41
CA GLU A 482 64.85 -55.33 -62.54
C GLU A 482 65.45 -56.61 -63.14
N MET A 483 64.69 -57.70 -63.14
CA MET A 483 65.11 -59.00 -63.67
C MET A 483 64.05 -59.65 -64.55
N CYS A 484 64.49 -60.42 -65.55
CA CYS A 484 63.61 -61.26 -66.37
C CYS A 484 63.46 -62.63 -65.70
N CYS A 485 62.29 -62.92 -65.13
CA CYS A 485 62.04 -64.20 -64.47
C CYS A 485 62.24 -65.41 -65.38
N ALA A 486 61.98 -65.26 -66.69
CA ALA A 486 62.17 -66.35 -67.66
C ALA A 486 63.66 -66.69 -67.82
N GLU A 487 64.53 -65.67 -68.00
CA GLU A 487 65.98 -65.87 -68.11
C GLU A 487 66.60 -66.41 -66.82
N LEU A 488 66.08 -66.00 -65.66
CA LEU A 488 66.51 -66.52 -64.36
C LEU A 488 66.14 -68.00 -64.20
N LEU A 489 64.90 -68.37 -64.50
CA LEU A 489 64.44 -69.75 -64.42
C LEU A 489 65.19 -70.64 -65.40
N GLU A 490 65.46 -70.17 -66.61
CA GLU A 490 66.22 -70.92 -67.62
C GLU A 490 67.67 -71.14 -67.15
N HIS A 491 68.33 -70.13 -66.56
CA HIS A 491 69.63 -70.29 -65.92
C HIS A 491 69.61 -71.28 -64.75
N VAL A 492 68.59 -71.22 -63.89
CA VAL A 492 68.47 -72.15 -62.74
C VAL A 492 68.26 -73.58 -63.23
N CYS A 493 67.35 -73.80 -64.18
CA CYS A 493 67.13 -75.11 -64.78
C CYS A 493 68.40 -75.65 -65.43
N SER A 494 69.11 -74.83 -66.24
CA SER A 494 70.38 -75.23 -66.85
C SER A 494 71.45 -75.61 -65.83
N MET A 495 71.51 -74.89 -64.70
CA MET A 495 72.44 -75.19 -63.61
C MET A 495 72.09 -76.51 -62.89
N LEU A 496 70.81 -76.77 -62.67
CA LEU A 496 70.31 -78.00 -62.05
C LEU A 496 70.50 -79.21 -62.98
N ASP A 497 70.25 -79.06 -64.28
CA ASP A 497 70.49 -80.10 -65.29
C ASP A 497 71.98 -80.50 -65.29
N HIS A 498 72.89 -79.50 -65.23
CA HIS A 498 74.33 -79.75 -65.13
C HIS A 498 74.75 -80.45 -63.82
N LEU A 499 74.04 -80.24 -62.72
CA LEU A 499 74.29 -80.92 -61.44
C LEU A 499 73.74 -82.35 -61.45
N ALA A 500 72.58 -82.58 -62.07
CA ALA A 500 72.00 -83.91 -62.26
C ALA A 500 72.92 -84.81 -63.09
N ASP A 501 73.44 -84.30 -64.22
CA ASP A 501 74.41 -85.00 -65.07
C ASP A 501 75.70 -85.42 -64.33
N ARG A 502 76.12 -84.68 -63.29
CA ARG A 502 77.30 -85.01 -62.47
C ARG A 502 77.02 -86.02 -61.36
N ALA A 503 75.76 -86.18 -60.95
CA ALA A 503 75.33 -87.06 -59.87
C ALA A 503 74.97 -88.49 -60.36
N ASP A 504 74.98 -88.72 -61.69
CA ASP A 504 74.57 -89.98 -62.34
C ASP A 504 73.13 -90.40 -61.94
N ILE A 505 72.23 -89.41 -61.84
CA ILE A 505 70.78 -89.57 -61.62
C ILE A 505 70.02 -89.27 -62.91
#